data_AF-A0A842QV22-F1
#
_entry.id   AF-A0A842QV22-F1
#
_cell.length_a   1.000
_cell.length_b   1.000
_cell.length_c   1.000
_cell.angle_alpha   90.00
_cell.angle_beta   90.00
_cell.angle_gamma   90.00
#
_symmetry.space_group_name_H-M   'P 1'
#
loop_
_entity.id
_entity.type
_entity.pdbx_description
1 polymer ?
#
loop_
_entity_poly.entity_id
_entity_poly.type
_entity_poly.pdbx_seq_one_letter_code
_entity_poly.pdbx_strand_id
1 'polypeptide(L)'
;MEFTVQTGFQLLMAVATYLLGMAFAGSFLGRAWMGNVDVFLHKTLKMEVTVGKYFYWKYFCNIKDPPKPKNLEQPKGLTDQLFCRFLDL
;
A
#
# COMPACT_ATOMS: atom_id res chain seq x y z
N MET A 1 -28.87 12.36 -34.14
CA MET A 1 -29.36 12.28 -32.73
C MET A 1 -28.70 11.12 -31.99
N GLU A 2 -28.49 9.95 -32.63
CA GLU A 2 -27.77 8.81 -32.02
C GLU A 2 -26.32 9.11 -31.62
N PHE A 3 -25.56 9.83 -32.47
CA PHE A 3 -24.16 10.16 -32.19
C PHE A 3 -23.98 11.01 -30.92
N THR A 4 -24.93 11.92 -30.65
CA THR A 4 -24.93 12.79 -29.47
C THR A 4 -25.24 12.00 -28.19
N VAL A 5 -26.16 11.04 -28.28
CA VAL A 5 -26.51 10.16 -27.14
C VAL A 5 -25.36 9.21 -26.82
N GLN A 6 -24.73 8.61 -27.83
CA GLN A 6 -23.57 7.73 -27.63
C GLN A 6 -22.38 8.47 -27.02
N THR A 7 -22.10 9.68 -27.50
CA THR A 7 -21.04 10.55 -26.94
C THR A 7 -21.36 10.93 -25.48
N GLY A 8 -22.62 11.24 -25.18
CA GLY A 8 -23.06 11.53 -23.81
C GLY A 8 -22.86 10.36 -22.84
N PHE A 9 -23.19 9.14 -23.27
CA PHE A 9 -22.95 7.93 -22.47
C PHE A 9 -21.46 7.66 -22.23
N GLN A 10 -20.62 7.83 -23.25
CA GLN A 10 -19.17 7.67 -23.10
C GLN A 10 -18.58 8.67 -22.09
N LEU A 11 -19.06 9.91 -22.13
CA LEU A 11 -18.59 10.96 -21.21
C LEU A 11 -19.04 10.69 -19.77
N LEU A 12 -20.29 10.23 -19.58
CA LEU A 12 -20.78 9.77 -18.27
C LEU A 12 -19.98 8.57 -17.73
N MET A 13 -19.68 7.59 -18.58
CA MET A 13 -18.85 6.44 -18.20
C MET A 13 -17.42 6.87 -17.83
N ALA A 14 -16.84 7.82 -18.57
CA ALA A 14 -15.51 8.37 -18.26
C ALA A 14 -15.50 9.11 -16.91
N VAL A 15 -16.53 9.91 -16.63
CA VAL A 15 -16.67 10.61 -15.35
C VAL A 15 -16.87 9.61 -14.20
N ALA A 16 -17.75 8.62 -14.37
CA ALA A 16 -18.02 7.61 -13.36
C ALA A 16 -16.78 6.77 -13.03
N THR A 17 -16.03 6.33 -14.06
CA THR A 17 -14.79 5.58 -13.87
C THR A 17 -13.69 6.42 -13.22
N TYR A 18 -13.57 7.70 -13.55
CA TYR A 18 -12.66 8.62 -12.88
C TYR A 18 -12.98 8.78 -11.38
N LEU A 19 -14.25 9.00 -11.05
CA LEU A 19 -14.70 9.13 -9.67
C LEU A 19 -14.52 7.84 -8.88
N LEU A 20 -14.82 6.68 -9.49
CA LEU A 20 -14.56 5.37 -8.89
C LEU A 20 -13.06 5.13 -8.65
N GLY A 21 -12.19 5.53 -9.59
CA GLY A 21 -10.74 5.44 -9.42
C GLY A 21 -10.22 6.29 -8.26
N MET A 22 -10.71 7.53 -8.15
CA MET A 22 -10.36 8.42 -7.03
C MET A 22 -10.88 7.87 -5.68
N ALA A 23 -12.12 7.37 -5.66
CA ALA A 23 -12.69 6.73 -4.48
C ALA A 23 -11.89 5.48 -4.08
N PHE A 24 -11.45 4.69 -5.06
CA PHE A 24 -10.62 3.52 -4.83
C PHE A 24 -9.25 3.89 -4.23
N ALA A 25 -8.58 4.92 -4.76
CA ALA A 25 -7.29 5.39 -4.23
C ALA A 25 -7.37 5.86 -2.77
N GLY A 26 -8.49 6.49 -2.37
CA GLY A 26 -8.76 6.89 -0.99
C GLY A 26 -9.28 5.75 -0.09
N SER A 27 -9.66 4.60 -0.65
CA SER A 27 -10.27 3.50 0.08
C SER A 27 -9.24 2.63 0.83
N PHE A 28 -9.70 1.89 1.84
CA PHE A 28 -8.90 0.86 2.50
C PHE A 28 -8.41 -0.22 1.52
N LEU A 29 -9.24 -0.58 0.53
CA LEU A 29 -8.89 -1.59 -0.47
C LEU A 29 -7.75 -1.10 -1.38
N GLY A 30 -7.80 0.16 -1.80
CA GLY A 30 -6.75 0.79 -2.60
C GLY A 30 -5.44 0.90 -1.83
N ARG A 31 -5.48 1.28 -0.55
CA ARG A 31 -4.28 1.30 0.31
C ARG A 31 -3.66 -0.08 0.48
N ALA A 32 -4.48 -1.12 0.68
CA ALA A 32 -4.02 -2.50 0.80
C ALA A 32 -3.42 -3.00 -0.53
N TRP A 33 -4.05 -2.66 -1.66
CA TRP A 33 -3.55 -3.02 -2.99
C TRP A 33 -2.21 -2.33 -3.31
N MET A 34 -2.10 -1.01 -3.10
CA MET A 34 -0.85 -0.28 -3.27
C MET A 34 0.26 -0.83 -2.38
N GLY A 35 -0.06 -1.14 -1.12
CA GLY A 35 0.89 -1.75 -0.19
C GLY A 35 1.40 -3.11 -0.68
N ASN A 36 0.53 -3.98 -1.20
CA ASN A 36 0.94 -5.27 -1.76
C ASN A 36 1.84 -5.12 -2.99
N VAL A 37 1.54 -4.16 -3.87
CA VAL A 37 2.37 -3.86 -5.04
C VAL A 37 3.74 -3.35 -4.61
N ASP A 38 3.82 -2.46 -3.62
CA ASP A 38 5.08 -1.93 -3.10
C ASP A 38 5.92 -3.03 -2.44
N VAL A 39 5.31 -3.92 -1.66
CA VAL A 39 5.98 -5.11 -1.10
C VAL A 39 6.50 -6.03 -2.20
N PHE A 40 5.71 -6.26 -3.25
CA PHE A 40 6.12 -7.07 -4.40
C PHE A 40 7.31 -6.45 -5.14
N LEU A 41 7.28 -5.14 -5.36
CA LEU A 41 8.36 -4.41 -6.01
C LEU A 41 9.65 -4.47 -5.18
N HIS A 42 9.54 -4.32 -3.86
CA HIS A 42 10.66 -4.45 -2.93
C HIS A 42 11.30 -5.84 -2.97
N LYS A 43 10.48 -6.90 -2.95
CA LYS A 43 10.96 -8.28 -3.08
C LYS A 43 11.66 -8.51 -4.42
N THR A 44 11.09 -7.99 -5.51
CA THR A 44 11.63 -8.15 -6.87
C THR A 44 12.96 -7.40 -7.04
N LEU A 45 13.05 -6.18 -6.52
CA LEU A 45 14.23 -5.32 -6.64
C LEU A 45 15.27 -5.56 -5.54
N LYS A 46 15.01 -6.48 -4.60
CA LYS A 46 15.86 -6.78 -3.43
C LYS A 46 16.26 -5.52 -2.65
N MET A 47 15.35 -4.55 -2.58
CA MET A 47 15.61 -3.29 -1.88
C MET A 47 15.58 -3.50 -0.37
N GLU A 48 16.37 -2.70 0.34
CA GLU A 48 16.37 -2.76 1.81
C GLU A 48 15.07 -2.19 2.36
N VAL A 49 14.41 -2.98 3.21
CA VAL A 49 13.24 -2.53 3.95
C VAL A 49 13.73 -1.68 5.12
N THR A 50 13.26 -0.44 5.20
CA THR A 50 13.48 0.43 6.36
C THR A 50 12.32 0.25 7.35
N VAL A 51 12.58 0.48 8.64
CA VAL A 51 11.56 0.44 9.71
C VAL A 51 10.34 1.31 9.36
N GLY A 52 10.54 2.53 8.84
CA GLY A 52 9.42 3.39 8.42
C GLY A 52 8.52 2.79 7.33
N LYS A 53 9.10 2.07 6.36
CA LYS A 53 8.31 1.36 5.32
C LYS A 53 7.54 0.18 5.90
N TYR A 54 8.14 -0.55 6.84
CA TYR A 54 7.46 -1.61 7.57
C TYR A 54 6.21 -1.09 8.31
N PHE A 55 6.33 0.03 9.01
CA PHE A 55 5.19 0.68 9.68
C PHE A 55 4.11 1.14 8.70
N TYR A 56 4.53 1.74 7.58
CA TYR A 56 3.60 2.13 6.52
C TYR A 56 2.79 0.92 6.03
N TRP A 57 3.45 -0.20 5.76
CA TRP A 57 2.74 -1.40 5.32
C TRP A 57 1.84 -2.02 6.39
N LYS A 58 2.32 -2.14 7.64
CA LYS A 58 1.56 -2.78 8.73
C LYS A 58 0.35 -1.96 9.17
N TYR A 59 0.51 -0.65 9.34
CA TYR A 59 -0.53 0.20 9.94
C TYR A 59 -1.33 1.02 8.92
N PHE A 60 -0.68 1.53 7.88
CA PHE A 60 -1.36 2.39 6.89
C PHE A 60 -2.00 1.57 5.76
N CYS A 61 -1.28 0.58 5.23
CA CYS A 61 -1.78 -0.35 4.22
C CYS A 61 -2.47 -1.60 4.80
N ASN A 62 -2.43 -1.78 6.13
CA ASN A 62 -3.02 -2.91 6.85
C ASN A 62 -2.62 -4.29 6.28
N ILE A 63 -1.35 -4.43 5.86
CA ILE A 63 -0.79 -5.69 5.37
C ILE A 63 -0.51 -6.58 6.58
N LYS A 64 -1.06 -7.80 6.58
CA LYS A 64 -0.97 -8.73 7.71
C LYS A 64 0.46 -9.20 8.00
N ASP A 65 1.28 -9.41 6.98
CA ASP A 65 2.65 -9.92 7.14
C ASP A 65 3.63 -9.21 6.17
N PRO A 66 4.01 -7.95 6.46
CA PRO A 66 4.97 -7.23 5.64
C PRO A 66 6.40 -7.72 5.92
N PRO A 67 7.29 -7.69 4.91
CA PRO A 67 8.68 -8.15 5.08
C PRO A 67 9.38 -7.30 6.14
N LYS A 68 10.01 -7.96 7.12
CA LYS A 68 10.67 -7.29 8.24
C LYS A 68 12.02 -6.71 7.79
N PRO A 69 12.41 -5.52 8.27
CA PRO A 69 13.74 -4.97 8.03
C PRO A 69 14.79 -5.79 8.79
N LYS A 70 16.01 -5.89 8.25
CA LYS A 70 17.11 -6.69 8.82
C LYS A 70 17.41 -6.36 10.29
N ASN A 71 17.23 -5.11 10.71
CA ASN A 71 17.44 -4.66 12.09
C ASN A 71 16.37 -5.20 13.06
N LEU A 72 15.17 -5.53 12.57
CA LEU A 72 14.10 -6.17 13.36
C LEU A 72 14.21 -7.71 13.31
N GLU A 73 14.75 -8.29 12.23
CA GLU A 73 15.00 -9.75 12.17
C GLU A 73 16.18 -10.18 13.05
N GLN A 74 17.19 -9.32 13.22
CA GLN A 74 18.33 -9.55 14.09
C GLN A 74 18.65 -8.29 14.89
N PRO A 75 17.94 -8.03 16.01
CA PRO A 75 18.18 -6.86 16.83
C PRO A 75 19.55 -6.98 17.52
N LYS A 76 20.55 -6.27 16.99
CA LYS A 76 21.93 -6.27 17.51
C LYS A 76 22.14 -5.29 18.68
N GLY A 77 21.26 -4.31 18.85
CA GLY A 77 21.33 -3.28 19.90
C GLY A 77 20.17 -3.34 20.90
N LEU A 78 20.42 -2.87 22.13
CA LEU A 78 19.41 -2.73 23.21
C LEU A 78 18.20 -1.88 22.79
N THR A 79 18.45 -0.81 22.02
CA THR A 79 17.39 0.07 21.50
C THR A 79 16.49 -0.66 20.50
N ASP A 80 17.08 -1.48 19.62
CA ASP A 80 16.32 -2.29 18.65
C ASP A 80 15.49 -3.37 19.35
N GLN A 81 16.04 -3.99 20.41
CA GLN A 81 15.31 -4.96 21.23
C GLN A 81 14.13 -4.33 21.99
N LEU A 82 14.31 -3.12 22.54
CA LEU A 82 13.24 -2.37 23.19
C LEU A 82 12.15 -1.98 22.20
N PHE A 83 12.52 -1.53 21.01
CA PHE A 83 11.57 -1.21 19.95
C PHE A 83 10.79 -2.46 19.49
N CYS A 84 11.46 -3.60 19.27
CA CYS A 84 10.77 -4.86 18.95
C CYS A 84 9.74 -5.24 20.03
N ARG A 85 10.14 -5.10 21.30
CA ARG A 85 9.33 -5.48 22.46
C ARG A 85 8.15 -4.54 22.71
N PHE A 86 8.29 -3.24 22.46
CA PHE A 86 7.21 -2.27 22.60
C PHE A 86 6.17 -2.35 21.48
N LEU A 87 6.54 -2.90 20.33
CA LEU A 87 5.71 -2.95 19.13
C LEU A 87 5.09 -4.33 18.88
N ASP A 88 5.25 -5.29 19.81
CA ASP A 88 4.85 -6.69 19.67
C ASP A 88 5.28 -7.26 18.30
N LEU A 89 6.58 -7.11 17.97
CA LEU A 89 7.18 -7.52 16.70
C LEU A 89 8.02 -8.79 16.77
#